data_AF-A0A9P4DR38-F1
#
_entry.id   AF-A0A9P4DR38-F1
#
_cell.length_a   1.000
_cell.length_b   1.000
_cell.length_c   1.000
_cell.angle_alpha   90.00
_cell.angle_beta   90.00
_cell.angle_gamma   90.00
#
_symmetry.space_group_name_H-M   'P 1'
#
loop_
_entity.id
_entity.type
_entity.pdbx_description
1 polymer ?
#
loop_
_entity_poly.entity_id
_entity_poly.type
_entity_poly.pdbx_seq_one_letter_code
_entity_poly.pdbx_strand_id
1 'polypeptide(L)'
;MKTSPLLFIVPLALAASALQAGQDEFKIREPSSSRLVKHEDGSRSYFERTSNGQGMRKRTYNVNNVLVSVTYYSRGKFGQLTSCLIYDGKKNELFHVSYGYNQYAELVEERMFDSKTKELVRRFLYRYDAQGNRSKPICITLVKNKNLEIHNGPSAPERDPFADDFKKKNR
;
A
#
# COMPACT_ATOMS: atom_id res chain seq x y z
N MET A 1 16.13 -16.30 79.35
CA MET A 1 15.05 -15.52 78.72
C MET A 1 15.58 -15.03 77.38
N LYS A 2 15.01 -15.52 76.28
CA LYS A 2 15.47 -15.28 74.89
C LYS A 2 14.92 -13.93 74.41
N THR A 3 15.79 -13.01 74.04
CA THR A 3 15.42 -11.78 73.31
C THR A 3 15.53 -12.07 71.80
N SER A 4 14.40 -12.00 71.11
CA SER A 4 14.33 -12.13 69.65
C SER A 4 14.32 -10.72 69.04
N PRO A 5 15.14 -10.41 68.03
CA PRO A 5 15.02 -9.13 67.34
C PRO A 5 13.86 -9.17 66.33
N LEU A 6 13.02 -8.14 66.36
CA LEU A 6 12.00 -7.89 65.34
C LEU A 6 12.69 -7.46 64.04
N LEU A 7 12.52 -8.26 62.99
CA LEU A 7 13.05 -8.00 61.66
C LEU A 7 11.95 -7.27 60.86
N PHE A 8 12.11 -5.97 60.63
CA PHE A 8 11.22 -5.19 59.76
C PHE A 8 11.54 -5.52 58.30
N ILE A 9 10.67 -6.29 57.64
CA ILE A 9 10.77 -6.55 56.20
C ILE A 9 10.06 -5.41 55.47
N VAL A 10 10.82 -4.55 54.80
CA VAL A 10 10.30 -3.58 53.84
C VAL A 10 9.99 -4.31 52.53
N PRO A 11 8.76 -4.28 51.99
CA PRO A 11 8.54 -4.81 50.65
C PRO A 11 9.06 -3.81 49.62
N LEU A 12 10.14 -4.20 48.94
CA LEU A 12 10.63 -3.53 47.74
C LEU A 12 9.65 -3.80 46.60
N ALA A 13 8.77 -2.84 46.31
CA ALA A 13 7.86 -2.92 45.18
C ALA A 13 8.67 -2.84 43.86
N LEU A 14 8.86 -3.99 43.20
CA LEU A 14 9.25 -4.01 41.79
C LEU A 14 8.08 -3.46 40.98
N ALA A 15 8.17 -2.18 40.61
CA ALA A 15 7.34 -1.62 39.55
C ALA A 15 7.80 -2.24 38.22
N ALA A 16 7.14 -3.33 37.82
CA ALA A 16 7.23 -3.81 36.45
C ALA A 16 6.57 -2.77 35.55
N SER A 17 7.38 -1.90 34.96
CA SER A 17 6.97 -1.08 33.82
C SER A 17 6.70 -2.00 32.64
N ALA A 18 5.49 -2.54 32.56
CA ALA A 18 4.97 -3.02 31.30
C ALA A 18 4.92 -1.80 30.38
N LEU A 19 5.89 -1.70 29.46
CA LEU A 19 5.73 -0.89 28.27
C LEU A 19 4.47 -1.43 27.60
N GLN A 20 3.34 -0.76 27.83
CA GLN A 20 2.17 -0.89 27.00
C GLN A 20 2.64 -0.38 25.63
N ALA A 21 3.18 -1.28 24.81
CA ALA A 21 3.30 -1.05 23.39
C ALA A 21 1.86 -0.74 22.96
N GLY A 22 1.59 0.54 22.74
CA GLY A 22 0.32 0.98 22.19
C GLY A 22 0.11 0.15 20.95
N GLN A 23 -0.82 -0.82 21.03
CA GLN A 23 -1.47 -1.30 19.85
C GLN A 23 -2.13 -0.07 19.29
N ASP A 24 -1.43 0.56 18.35
CA ASP A 24 -2.02 1.50 17.41
C ASP A 24 -2.93 0.63 16.55
N GLU A 25 -4.04 0.18 17.15
CA GLU A 25 -5.20 -0.35 16.49
C GLU A 25 -5.53 0.72 15.48
N PHE A 26 -5.10 0.49 14.24
CA PHE A 26 -5.56 1.22 13.09
C PHE A 26 -7.04 0.87 12.97
N LYS A 27 -7.88 1.46 13.83
CA LYS A 27 -9.33 1.33 13.80
C LYS A 27 -9.70 1.70 12.39
N ILE A 28 -10.19 0.70 11.66
CA ILE A 28 -10.78 0.85 10.34
C ILE A 28 -12.07 1.61 10.60
N ARG A 29 -11.97 2.92 10.87
CA ARG A 29 -13.03 3.85 10.55
C ARG A 29 -13.01 3.87 9.04
N GLU A 30 -13.96 3.20 8.41
CA GLU A 30 -14.21 3.42 6.99
C GLU A 30 -14.46 4.92 6.84
N PRO A 31 -13.54 5.72 6.24
CA PRO A 31 -13.97 7.03 5.83
C PRO A 31 -15.08 6.81 4.81
N SER A 32 -16.12 7.63 4.85
CA SER A 32 -17.26 7.63 3.93
C SER A 32 -16.87 7.73 2.43
N SER A 33 -15.57 7.87 2.14
CA SER A 33 -14.93 7.92 0.83
C SER A 33 -13.98 6.75 0.55
N SER A 34 -14.10 5.63 1.25
CA SER A 34 -13.30 4.42 0.98
C SER A 34 -14.00 3.45 0.02
N ARG A 35 -13.20 2.67 -0.74
CA ARG A 35 -13.67 1.63 -1.66
C ARG A 35 -12.94 0.32 -1.35
N LEU A 36 -13.69 -0.74 -1.11
CA LEU A 36 -13.16 -2.09 -0.84
C LEU A 36 -13.11 -2.92 -2.12
N VAL A 37 -11.96 -3.50 -2.40
CA VAL A 37 -11.76 -4.53 -3.43
C VAL A 37 -11.41 -5.84 -2.72
N LYS A 38 -12.17 -6.88 -3.01
CA LYS A 38 -11.89 -8.25 -2.56
C LYS A 38 -11.21 -9.00 -3.71
N HIS A 39 -10.13 -9.71 -3.41
CA HIS A 39 -9.37 -10.48 -4.39
C HIS A 39 -9.73 -11.97 -4.31
N GLU A 40 -9.47 -12.72 -5.38
CA GLU A 40 -9.77 -14.17 -5.45
C GLU A 40 -9.02 -14.98 -4.40
N ASP A 41 -7.82 -14.55 -4.02
CA ASP A 41 -7.00 -15.16 -2.95
C ASP A 41 -7.52 -14.88 -1.52
N GLY A 42 -8.64 -14.17 -1.40
CA GLY A 42 -9.27 -13.77 -0.13
C GLY A 42 -8.63 -12.55 0.53
N SER A 43 -7.56 -11.99 -0.04
CA SER A 43 -6.98 -10.72 0.40
C SER A 43 -7.92 -9.55 0.07
N ARG A 44 -7.71 -8.41 0.73
CA ARG A 44 -8.58 -7.24 0.63
C ARG A 44 -7.78 -5.96 0.48
N SER A 45 -8.16 -5.11 -0.47
CA SER A 45 -7.58 -3.78 -0.64
C SER A 45 -8.61 -2.68 -0.37
N TYR A 46 -8.25 -1.74 0.49
CA TYR A 46 -9.02 -0.53 0.78
C TYR A 46 -8.38 0.65 0.09
N PHE A 47 -9.14 1.33 -0.78
CA PHE A 47 -8.74 2.55 -1.45
C PHE A 47 -9.38 3.75 -0.77
N GLU A 48 -8.61 4.80 -0.54
CA GLU A 48 -9.02 6.01 0.15
C GLU A 48 -8.45 7.21 -0.58
N ARG A 49 -9.25 8.25 -0.81
CA ARG A 49 -8.71 9.51 -1.33
C ARG A 49 -7.84 10.18 -0.27
N THR A 50 -6.75 10.81 -0.71
CA THR A 50 -6.02 11.71 0.19
C THR A 50 -6.86 12.96 0.45
N SER A 51 -6.73 13.56 1.63
CA SER A 51 -7.53 14.72 2.05
C SER A 51 -7.38 15.94 1.12
N ASN A 52 -6.23 16.05 0.47
CA ASN A 52 -5.92 17.10 -0.51
C ASN A 52 -6.40 16.79 -1.94
N GLY A 53 -7.00 15.62 -2.19
CA GLY A 53 -7.46 15.19 -3.52
C GLY A 53 -6.36 14.93 -4.55
N GLN A 54 -5.08 15.07 -4.17
CA GLN A 54 -3.94 14.92 -5.09
C GLN A 54 -3.54 13.47 -5.35
N GLY A 55 -4.25 12.51 -4.75
CA GLY A 55 -3.90 11.11 -4.84
C GLY A 55 -4.89 10.19 -4.16
N MET A 56 -4.45 8.95 -3.98
CA MET A 56 -5.17 7.94 -3.22
C MET A 56 -4.20 7.04 -2.47
N ARG A 57 -4.68 6.44 -1.39
CA ARG A 57 -3.98 5.44 -0.61
C ARG A 57 -4.66 4.10 -0.80
N LYS A 58 -3.90 3.05 -1.02
CA LYS A 58 -4.35 1.65 -0.97
C LYS A 58 -3.73 0.96 0.23
N ARG A 59 -4.54 0.30 1.06
CA ARG A 59 -4.09 -0.59 2.14
C ARG A 59 -4.51 -2.01 1.79
N THR A 60 -3.55 -2.93 1.75
CA THR A 60 -3.81 -4.34 1.41
C THR A 60 -3.62 -5.22 2.64
N TYR A 61 -4.64 -6.00 2.95
CA TYR A 61 -4.68 -6.95 4.06
C TYR A 61 -4.74 -8.36 3.50
N ASN A 62 -4.01 -9.28 4.11
CA ASN A 62 -4.12 -10.70 3.77
C ASN A 62 -5.42 -11.32 4.35
N VAL A 63 -5.61 -12.61 4.10
CA VAL A 63 -6.77 -13.40 4.59
C VAL A 63 -6.92 -13.39 6.11
N ASN A 64 -5.83 -13.18 6.85
CA ASN A 64 -5.79 -13.14 8.32
C ASN A 64 -5.93 -11.71 8.87
N ASN A 65 -6.32 -10.75 8.04
CA ASN A 65 -6.48 -9.33 8.40
C ASN A 65 -5.19 -8.63 8.83
N VAL A 66 -4.03 -9.17 8.44
CA VAL A 66 -2.75 -8.53 8.66
C VAL A 66 -2.47 -7.59 7.50
N LEU A 67 -2.10 -6.34 7.82
CA LEU A 67 -1.66 -5.36 6.82
C LEU A 67 -0.35 -5.83 6.20
N VAL A 68 -0.35 -6.05 4.89
CA VAL A 68 0.83 -6.54 4.15
C VAL A 68 1.45 -5.49 3.24
N SER A 69 0.68 -4.50 2.80
CA SER A 69 1.21 -3.42 1.97
C SER A 69 0.38 -2.13 2.08
N VAL A 70 1.08 -1.00 1.98
CA VAL A 70 0.47 0.32 1.81
C VAL A 70 1.02 0.95 0.54
N THR A 71 0.16 1.44 -0.34
CA THR A 71 0.55 2.14 -1.57
C THR A 71 -0.01 3.55 -1.56
N TYR A 72 0.84 4.54 -1.80
CA TYR A 72 0.44 5.93 -2.00
C TYR A 72 0.57 6.29 -3.47
N TYR A 73 -0.55 6.62 -4.10
CA TYR A 73 -0.62 7.01 -5.50
C TYR A 73 -0.65 8.52 -5.63
N SER A 74 0.15 9.03 -6.56
CA SER A 74 0.15 10.42 -6.99
C SER A 74 -0.68 10.57 -8.26
N ARG A 75 -1.46 11.64 -8.35
CA ARG A 75 -2.22 12.01 -9.55
C ARG A 75 -1.66 13.26 -10.20
N GLY A 76 -1.72 13.31 -11.52
CA GLY A 76 -1.43 14.49 -12.31
C GLY A 76 -2.61 15.45 -12.39
N LYS A 77 -2.40 16.57 -13.09
CA LYS A 77 -3.42 17.62 -13.29
C LYS A 77 -4.71 17.15 -13.97
N PHE A 78 -4.68 16.03 -14.70
CA PHE A 78 -5.86 15.47 -15.37
C PHE A 78 -6.43 14.27 -14.61
N GLY A 79 -6.00 14.04 -13.37
CA GLY A 79 -6.44 12.92 -12.52
C GLY A 79 -5.77 11.57 -12.85
N GLN A 80 -4.95 11.50 -13.90
CA GLN A 80 -4.19 10.29 -14.25
C GLN A 80 -3.15 9.97 -13.18
N LEU A 81 -2.89 8.68 -12.92
CA LEU A 81 -1.83 8.28 -12.01
C LEU A 81 -0.47 8.63 -12.61
N THR A 82 0.40 9.31 -11.87
CA THR A 82 1.76 9.66 -12.35
C THR A 82 2.82 8.75 -11.74
N SER A 83 2.65 8.41 -10.47
CA SER A 83 3.54 7.50 -9.75
C SER A 83 2.87 6.88 -8.53
N CYS A 84 3.51 5.90 -7.91
CA CYS A 84 3.19 5.47 -6.56
C CYS A 84 4.42 5.12 -5.73
N LEU A 85 4.27 5.18 -4.41
CA LEU A 85 5.22 4.63 -3.44
C LEU A 85 4.59 3.41 -2.79
N ILE A 86 5.34 2.31 -2.72
CA ILE A 86 4.88 1.04 -2.14
C ILE A 86 5.68 0.76 -0.88
N TYR A 87 4.97 0.52 0.21
CA TYR A 87 5.50 0.18 1.52
C TYR A 87 5.06 -1.25 1.90
N ASP A 88 5.87 -1.91 2.71
CA ASP A 88 5.47 -3.13 3.41
C ASP A 88 4.47 -2.84 4.54
N GLY A 89 3.96 -3.90 5.18
CA GLY A 89 3.07 -3.80 6.34
C GLY A 89 3.71 -3.13 7.58
N LYS A 90 5.04 -3.03 7.62
CA LYS A 90 5.83 -2.38 8.69
C LYS A 90 6.21 -0.93 8.33
N LYS A 91 5.71 -0.40 7.21
CA LYS A 91 5.98 0.94 6.68
C LYS A 91 7.41 1.18 6.20
N ASN A 92 8.15 0.14 5.83
CA ASN A 92 9.40 0.31 5.08
C ASN A 92 9.08 0.55 3.62
N GLU A 93 9.64 1.61 3.03
CA GLU A 93 9.48 1.88 1.59
C GLU A 93 10.25 0.83 0.79
N LEU A 94 9.53 0.15 -0.10
CA LEU A 94 10.09 -0.91 -0.96
C LEU A 94 10.37 -0.36 -2.35
N PHE A 95 9.39 0.30 -2.95
CA PHE A 95 9.45 0.66 -4.37
C PHE A 95 8.88 2.04 -4.65
N HIS A 96 9.47 2.69 -5.65
CA HIS A 96 8.86 3.79 -6.38
C HIS A 96 8.45 3.30 -7.76
N VAL A 97 7.21 3.56 -8.18
CA VAL A 97 6.72 3.19 -9.51
C VAL A 97 6.34 4.44 -10.27
N SER A 98 6.75 4.53 -11.53
CA SER A 98 6.32 5.58 -12.46
C SER A 98 5.43 5.02 -13.56
N TYR A 99 4.45 5.82 -13.98
CA TYR A 99 3.45 5.42 -14.98
C TYR A 99 3.70 6.12 -16.32
N GLY A 100 3.79 5.33 -17.38
CA GLY A 100 3.96 5.78 -18.76
C GLY A 100 2.67 5.62 -19.56
N TYR A 101 2.27 6.68 -20.26
CA TYR A 101 1.04 6.71 -21.06
C TYR A 101 1.37 6.99 -22.53
N ASN A 102 0.52 6.50 -23.43
CA ASN A 102 0.57 6.87 -24.84
C ASN A 102 -0.21 8.17 -25.13
N GLN A 103 -0.25 8.56 -26.40
CA GLN A 103 -0.98 9.75 -26.87
C GLN A 103 -2.50 9.71 -26.65
N TYR A 104 -3.07 8.52 -26.42
CA TYR A 104 -4.48 8.31 -26.14
C TYR A 104 -4.79 8.28 -24.64
N ALA A 105 -3.81 8.61 -23.79
CA ALA A 105 -3.89 8.56 -22.33
C ALA A 105 -4.12 7.13 -21.76
N GLU A 106 -3.71 6.10 -22.50
CA GLU A 106 -3.73 4.72 -22.04
C GLU A 106 -2.43 4.38 -21.32
N LEU A 107 -2.51 3.67 -20.18
CA LEU A 107 -1.34 3.24 -19.41
C LEU A 107 -0.61 2.12 -20.16
N VAL A 108 0.54 2.42 -20.76
CA VAL A 108 1.33 1.45 -21.53
C VAL A 108 2.46 0.83 -20.75
N GLU A 109 2.89 1.47 -19.65
CA GLU A 109 4.04 1.01 -18.89
C GLU A 109 4.00 1.40 -17.41
N GLU A 110 4.41 0.47 -16.56
CA GLU A 110 4.86 0.73 -15.18
C GLU A 110 6.36 0.45 -15.09
N ARG A 111 7.13 1.43 -14.60
CA ARG A 111 8.56 1.26 -14.27
C ARG A 111 8.73 1.28 -12.78
N MET A 112 9.12 0.15 -12.21
CA MET A 112 9.29 -0.07 -10.78
C MET A 112 10.78 0.00 -10.42
N PHE A 113 11.09 0.90 -9.49
CA PHE A 113 12.43 1.16 -9.00
C PHE A 113 12.53 0.73 -7.54
N ASP A 114 13.66 0.13 -7.17
CA ASP A 114 13.97 -0.08 -5.75
C ASP A 114 14.09 1.27 -5.06
N SER A 115 13.42 1.46 -3.93
CA SER A 115 13.42 2.74 -3.25
C SER A 115 14.80 3.11 -2.69
N LYS A 116 15.63 2.14 -2.30
CA LYS A 116 16.96 2.42 -1.74
C LYS A 116 17.99 2.65 -2.83
N THR A 117 18.10 1.74 -3.80
CA THR A 117 19.15 1.82 -4.83
C THR A 117 18.78 2.72 -6.00
N LYS A 118 17.48 3.03 -6.15
CA LYS A 118 16.92 3.77 -7.29
C LYS A 118 17.09 3.05 -8.64
N GLU A 119 17.52 1.79 -8.63
CA GLU A 119 17.66 0.97 -9.83
C GLU A 119 16.29 0.52 -10.35
N LEU A 120 16.16 0.43 -11.66
CA LEU A 120 14.97 -0.15 -12.30
C LEU A 120 15.00 -1.67 -12.10
N VAL A 121 14.03 -2.20 -11.34
CA VAL A 121 14.00 -3.62 -10.96
C VAL A 121 12.95 -4.42 -11.71
N ARG A 122 11.85 -3.78 -12.13
CA ARG A 122 10.76 -4.45 -12.84
C ARG A 122 9.99 -3.49 -13.76
N ARG A 123 9.49 -4.02 -14.87
CA ARG A 123 8.57 -3.32 -15.78
C ARG A 123 7.30 -4.15 -15.97
N PHE A 124 6.16 -3.47 -16.05
CA PHE A 124 4.92 -4.04 -16.58
C PHE A 124 4.56 -3.30 -17.85
N LEU A 125 4.40 -4.01 -18.97
CA LEU A 125 4.05 -3.43 -20.26
C LEU A 125 2.63 -3.86 -20.65
N TYR A 126 1.86 -2.91 -21.18
CA TYR A 126 0.49 -3.12 -21.61
C TYR A 126 0.35 -2.86 -23.11
N ARG A 127 -0.51 -3.65 -23.74
CA ARG A 127 -0.94 -3.42 -25.12
C ARG A 127 -2.45 -3.23 -25.14
N TYR A 128 -2.91 -2.50 -26.14
CA TYR A 128 -4.32 -2.21 -26.35
C TYR A 128 -4.68 -2.67 -27.75
N ASP A 129 -5.86 -3.28 -27.88
CA ASP A 129 -6.45 -3.56 -29.20
C ASP A 129 -7.07 -2.31 -29.81
N ALA A 130 -7.59 -2.42 -31.03
CA ALA A 130 -8.23 -1.31 -31.73
C ALA A 130 -9.52 -0.81 -31.05
N GLN A 131 -10.09 -1.59 -30.12
CA GLN A 131 -11.28 -1.25 -29.34
C GLN A 131 -10.92 -0.61 -27.98
N GLY A 132 -9.63 -0.46 -27.66
CA GLY A 132 -9.16 0.10 -26.40
C GLY A 132 -9.18 -0.89 -25.22
N ASN A 133 -9.32 -2.19 -25.49
CA ASN A 133 -9.22 -3.20 -24.44
C ASN A 133 -7.76 -3.48 -24.10
N ARG A 134 -7.44 -3.46 -22.81
CA ARG A 134 -6.09 -3.71 -22.30
C ARG A 134 -5.77 -5.20 -22.23
N SER A 135 -4.59 -5.59 -22.70
CA SER A 135 -4.05 -6.93 -22.54
C SER A 135 -3.75 -7.26 -21.07
N LYS A 136 -3.52 -8.55 -20.76
CA LYS A 136 -2.76 -8.90 -19.56
C LYS A 136 -1.36 -8.25 -19.65
N PRO A 137 -0.79 -7.79 -18.53
CA PRO A 137 0.53 -7.17 -18.53
C PRO A 137 1.62 -8.17 -18.88
N ILE A 138 2.62 -7.72 -19.63
CA ILE A 138 3.89 -8.41 -19.80
C ILE A 138 4.81 -7.95 -18.66
N CYS A 139 5.20 -8.87 -17.77
CA CYS A 139 6.11 -8.60 -16.66
C CYS A 139 7.56 -8.88 -17.07
N ILE A 140 8.43 -7.90 -16.92
CA ILE A 140 9.87 -8.03 -17.14
C ILE A 140 10.58 -7.72 -15.82
N THR A 141 11.17 -8.74 -15.20
CA THR A 141 11.99 -8.56 -13.98
C THR A 141 13.46 -8.47 -14.38
N LEU A 142 14.12 -7.37 -14.02
CA LEU A 142 15.50 -7.09 -14.40
C LEU A 142 16.50 -7.56 -13.34
N VAL A 143 16.09 -7.52 -12.07
CA VAL A 143 16.93 -7.88 -10.92
C VAL A 143 16.15 -8.83 -10.01
N LYS A 144 16.82 -9.84 -9.46
CA LYS A 144 16.24 -10.66 -8.38
C LYS A 144 16.33 -9.90 -7.07
N ASN A 145 15.18 -9.66 -6.43
CA ASN A 145 15.08 -8.95 -5.16
C ASN A 145 13.96 -9.59 -4.33
N LYS A 146 14.21 -9.91 -3.06
CA LYS A 146 13.22 -10.54 -2.15
C LYS A 146 11.93 -9.71 -2.05
N ASN A 147 12.03 -8.38 -2.08
CA ASN A 147 10.87 -7.51 -2.02
C ASN A 147 9.95 -7.67 -3.25
N LEU A 148 10.51 -8.08 -4.39
CA LEU A 148 9.75 -8.34 -5.61
C LEU A 148 8.94 -9.63 -5.56
N GLU A 149 9.34 -10.59 -4.71
CA GLU A 149 8.60 -11.84 -4.47
C GLU A 149 7.37 -11.58 -3.58
N ILE A 150 7.43 -10.53 -2.76
CA ILE A 150 6.31 -10.07 -1.92
C ILE A 150 5.30 -9.29 -2.77
N HIS A 151 5.78 -8.55 -3.77
CA HIS A 151 4.94 -7.75 -4.67
C HIS A 151 4.97 -8.28 -6.10
N ASN A 152 4.14 -9.30 -6.37
CA ASN A 152 4.17 -10.06 -7.64
C ASN A 152 3.32 -9.49 -8.78
N GLY A 153 2.58 -8.41 -8.55
CA GLY A 153 1.61 -7.89 -9.52
C GLY A 153 1.88 -6.44 -9.94
N PRO A 154 1.11 -5.94 -10.92
CA PRO A 154 1.01 -4.52 -11.22
C PRO A 154 0.68 -3.68 -10.00
N SER A 155 1.19 -2.45 -9.97
CA SER A 155 0.88 -1.48 -8.93
C SER A 155 -0.37 -0.66 -9.26
N ALA A 156 -0.62 -0.38 -10.53
CA ALA A 156 -1.78 0.37 -10.97
C ALA A 156 -3.06 -0.47 -10.77
N PRO A 157 -4.13 0.11 -10.20
CA PRO A 157 -5.42 -0.58 -10.14
C PRO A 157 -5.94 -0.79 -11.58
N GLU A 158 -6.67 -1.89 -11.81
CA GLU A 158 -7.16 -2.21 -13.15
C GLU A 158 -8.17 -1.18 -13.68
N ARG A 159 -8.96 -0.61 -12.77
CA ARG A 159 -9.87 0.51 -13.02
C ARG A 159 -9.68 1.51 -11.88
N ASP A 160 -9.86 2.80 -12.15
CA ASP A 160 -9.87 3.79 -11.07
C ASP A 160 -11.07 3.47 -10.14
N PRO A 161 -10.83 3.12 -8.86
CA PRO A 161 -11.91 2.79 -7.92
C PRO A 161 -12.85 3.97 -7.64
N PHE A 162 -12.48 5.16 -8.10
CA PHE A 162 -13.26 6.39 -7.99
C PHE A 162 -13.73 6.94 -9.34
N ALA A 163 -13.67 6.14 -10.42
CA ALA A 163 -14.04 6.58 -11.77
C ALA A 163 -15.47 7.16 -11.85
N ASP A 164 -16.42 6.53 -11.17
CA ASP A 164 -17.84 6.91 -11.20
C ASP A 164 -18.11 8.29 -10.58
N ASP A 165 -17.20 8.77 -9.73
CA ASP A 165 -17.32 10.09 -9.11
C ASP A 165 -17.00 11.21 -10.11
N PHE A 166 -16.33 10.89 -11.21
CA PHE A 166 -16.11 11.80 -12.32
C PHE A 166 -17.30 11.70 -13.28
N LYS A 167 -18.37 12.47 -13.02
CA LYS A 167 -19.39 12.70 -14.04
C LYS A 167 -18.68 13.23 -15.29
N LYS A 168 -18.73 12.49 -16.41
CA LYS A 168 -18.37 13.03 -17.72
C LYS A 168 -19.18 14.32 -17.88
N LYS A 169 -18.52 15.48 -17.90
CA LYS A 169 -19.12 16.64 -18.57
C LYS A 169 -19.30 16.19 -20.01
N ASN A 170 -20.55 15.99 -20.41
CA ASN A 170 -20.88 15.68 -21.80
C ASN A 170 -20.15 16.69 -22.69
N ARG A 171 -19.49 16.18 -23.74
CA ARG A 171 -18.99 17.02 -24.83
C ARG A 171 -20.14 17.76 -25.47
#